data_AF-A0A4R1WL43-F1
#
_entry.id   AF-A0A4R1WL43-F1
#
_cell.length_a   1.000
_cell.length_b   1.000
_cell.length_c   1.000
_cell.angle_alpha   90.00
_cell.angle_beta   90.00
_cell.angle_gamma   90.00
#
_symmetry.space_group_name_H-M   'P 1'
#
loop_
_entity.id
_entity.type
_entity.pdbx_description
1 polymer ?
#
loop_
_entity_poly.entity_id
_entity_poly.type
_entity_poly.pdbx_seq_one_letter_code
_entity_poly.pdbx_strand_id
1 'polypeptide(L)'
;MTEQTPDEVAALISEAENTAQSLLAFRMSKLEQLASDLRGLVLTLSDREQFDPAVWQQGCDEIEKGASELKSDRREIQKISGPGFLHRLEKLKAYPAAQSAIWNYKEKLETLPSEVMMFYREYKAFKARFFEDRVVFLDIDGVLLTFGNWFIPHNFELVSTPVEDRMDQLQLDPRSIALIVKLCDLADASLVLASGWRKTWPHDHEALLERLIEQGLRRELWHESWMLPVLPGLNKWQELAKWTEGASNLVALIVDDEVPADPQPLYAKKVEILQTSTREGFGFYNYVDALKFFEVADKAVKVPPSIPPRGTQFYPTMGSGGPSRRSSTSFRP
;
A
#
# COMPACT_ATOMS: atom_id res chain seq x y z
N MET A 1 41.14 12.38 -31.48
CA MET A 1 39.80 11.77 -31.42
C MET A 1 39.36 11.59 -32.86
N THR A 2 39.25 10.36 -33.34
CA THR A 2 38.70 10.09 -34.67
C THR A 2 37.24 10.51 -34.67
N GLU A 3 36.86 11.46 -35.53
CA GLU A 3 35.46 11.83 -35.75
C GLU A 3 34.72 10.59 -36.27
N GLN A 4 33.74 10.12 -35.50
CA GLN A 4 32.89 9.02 -35.93
C GLN A 4 32.06 9.48 -37.12
N THR A 5 31.96 8.64 -38.15
CA THR A 5 31.11 8.95 -39.30
C THR A 5 29.63 8.82 -38.93
N PRO A 6 28.72 9.52 -39.63
CA PRO A 6 27.28 9.37 -39.41
C PRO A 6 26.79 7.92 -39.49
N ASP A 7 27.39 7.12 -40.38
CA ASP A 7 27.05 5.70 -40.56
C ASP A 7 27.51 4.85 -39.36
N GLU A 8 28.68 5.14 -38.79
CA GLU A 8 29.15 4.48 -37.56
C GLU A 8 28.25 4.80 -36.37
N VAL A 9 27.79 6.05 -36.24
CA VAL A 9 26.86 6.46 -35.19
C VAL A 9 25.50 5.76 -35.36
N ALA A 10 24.99 5.67 -36.58
CA ALA A 10 23.73 4.98 -36.87
C ALA A 10 23.82 3.47 -36.55
N ALA A 11 24.93 2.82 -36.92
CA ALA A 11 25.17 1.40 -36.61
C ALA A 11 25.22 1.15 -35.09
N LEU A 12 25.92 2.02 -34.34
CA LEU A 12 25.99 1.94 -32.88
C LEU A 12 24.62 2.11 -32.21
N ILE A 13 23.80 3.05 -32.70
CA ILE A 13 22.42 3.25 -32.19
C ILE A 13 21.59 1.98 -32.44
N SER A 14 21.65 1.43 -33.65
CA SER A 14 20.88 0.24 -34.03
C SER A 14 21.29 -1.01 -33.24
N GLU A 15 22.60 -1.26 -33.09
CA GLU A 15 23.11 -2.38 -32.29
C GLU A 15 22.67 -2.26 -30.83
N ALA A 16 22.77 -1.05 -30.28
CA ALA A 16 22.39 -0.77 -28.91
C ALA A 16 20.87 -1.01 -28.73
N GLU A 17 20.04 -0.53 -29.67
CA GLU A 17 18.58 -0.71 -29.65
C GLU A 17 18.20 -2.19 -29.72
N ASN A 18 18.75 -2.94 -30.67
CA ASN A 18 18.47 -4.36 -30.82
C ASN A 18 18.84 -5.17 -29.57
N THR A 19 19.96 -4.83 -28.94
CA THR A 19 20.40 -5.47 -27.69
C THR A 19 19.41 -5.21 -26.57
N ALA A 20 18.94 -3.98 -26.43
CA ALA A 20 18.00 -3.60 -25.37
C ALA A 20 16.63 -4.21 -25.58
N GLN A 21 16.12 -4.21 -26.82
CA GLN A 21 14.86 -4.85 -27.15
C GLN A 21 14.93 -6.36 -26.91
N SER A 22 16.04 -7.02 -27.22
CA SER A 22 16.23 -8.45 -26.97
C SER A 22 16.24 -8.77 -25.47
N LEU A 23 16.95 -7.98 -24.67
CA LEU A 23 16.97 -8.16 -23.22
C LEU A 23 15.59 -7.91 -22.59
N LEU A 24 14.89 -6.86 -23.03
CA LEU A 24 13.55 -6.54 -22.57
C LEU A 24 12.58 -7.69 -22.92
N ALA A 25 12.62 -8.17 -24.16
CA ALA A 25 11.79 -9.30 -24.60
C ALA A 25 12.06 -10.57 -23.77
N PHE A 26 13.32 -10.89 -23.50
CA PHE A 26 13.69 -12.02 -22.65
C PHE A 26 13.13 -11.89 -21.22
N ARG A 27 13.25 -10.70 -20.61
CA ARG A 27 12.70 -10.45 -19.27
C ARG A 27 11.17 -10.48 -19.25
N MET A 28 10.52 -9.89 -20.26
CA MET A 28 9.07 -9.91 -20.40
C MET A 28 8.55 -11.35 -20.58
N SER A 29 9.22 -12.18 -21.37
CA SER A 29 8.87 -13.59 -21.52
C SER A 29 8.97 -14.39 -20.22
N LYS A 30 9.96 -14.08 -19.35
CA LYS A 30 10.02 -14.68 -18.01
C LYS A 30 8.86 -14.25 -17.12
N LEU A 31 8.47 -12.97 -17.16
CA LEU A 31 7.29 -12.49 -16.44
C LEU A 31 6.02 -13.18 -16.92
N GLU A 32 5.86 -13.35 -18.25
CA GLU A 32 4.72 -14.05 -18.84
C GLU A 32 4.64 -15.51 -18.37
N GLN A 33 5.78 -16.22 -18.38
CA GLN A 33 5.82 -17.61 -17.92
C GLN A 33 5.43 -17.72 -16.44
N LEU A 34 6.05 -16.90 -15.57
CA LEU A 34 5.73 -16.89 -14.14
C LEU A 34 4.26 -16.54 -13.91
N ALA A 35 3.72 -15.54 -14.60
CA ALA A 35 2.33 -15.16 -14.50
C ALA A 35 1.38 -16.27 -14.97
N SER A 36 1.71 -16.96 -16.07
CA SER A 36 0.94 -18.11 -16.56
C SER A 36 0.92 -19.26 -15.56
N ASP A 37 2.06 -19.58 -14.94
CA ASP A 37 2.16 -20.66 -13.95
C ASP A 37 1.32 -20.32 -12.69
N LEU A 38 1.46 -19.09 -12.18
CA LEU A 38 0.68 -18.62 -11.02
C LEU A 38 -0.82 -18.55 -11.33
N ARG A 39 -1.18 -18.16 -12.55
CA ARG A 39 -2.57 -18.17 -13.02
C ARG A 39 -3.15 -19.59 -13.04
N GLY A 40 -2.37 -20.57 -13.51
CA GLY A 40 -2.74 -21.98 -13.44
C GLY A 40 -3.01 -22.45 -12.00
N LEU A 41 -2.16 -22.04 -11.05
CA LEU A 41 -2.37 -22.32 -9.62
C LEU A 41 -3.64 -21.66 -9.08
N VAL A 42 -3.87 -20.37 -9.38
CA VAL A 42 -5.08 -19.64 -8.97
C VAL A 42 -6.35 -20.35 -9.47
N LEU A 43 -6.39 -20.74 -10.74
CA LEU A 43 -7.53 -21.45 -11.32
C LEU A 43 -7.74 -22.82 -10.67
N THR A 44 -6.65 -23.55 -10.41
CA THR A 44 -6.69 -24.87 -9.77
C THR A 44 -7.23 -24.78 -8.34
N LEU A 45 -6.75 -23.82 -7.54
CA LEU A 45 -7.14 -23.67 -6.13
C LEU A 45 -8.49 -22.96 -5.93
N SER A 46 -9.12 -22.48 -7.02
CA SER A 46 -10.41 -21.81 -6.96
C SER A 46 -11.56 -22.72 -6.53
N ASP A 47 -11.37 -24.04 -6.60
CA ASP A 47 -12.29 -25.06 -6.08
C ASP A 47 -11.77 -25.61 -4.75
N ARG A 48 -11.73 -24.76 -3.72
CA ARG A 48 -11.19 -25.06 -2.38
C ARG A 48 -11.62 -26.41 -1.81
N GLU A 49 -12.87 -26.84 -2.04
CA GLU A 49 -13.43 -28.08 -1.49
C GLU A 49 -12.78 -29.36 -2.04
N GLN A 50 -12.06 -29.28 -3.16
CA GLN A 50 -11.37 -30.42 -3.78
C GLN A 50 -10.03 -30.74 -3.13
N PHE A 51 -9.54 -29.88 -2.23
CA PHE A 51 -8.20 -29.99 -1.65
C PHE A 51 -8.26 -30.23 -0.15
N ASP A 52 -7.30 -31.00 0.35
CA ASP A 52 -7.01 -31.01 1.78
C ASP A 52 -6.63 -29.58 2.24
N PRO A 53 -7.11 -29.11 3.41
CA PRO A 53 -6.84 -27.75 3.88
C PRO A 53 -5.36 -27.37 3.94
N ALA A 54 -4.47 -28.30 4.28
CA ALA A 54 -3.04 -28.02 4.35
C ALA A 54 -2.42 -27.87 2.95
N VAL A 55 -2.86 -28.70 1.99
CA VAL A 55 -2.43 -28.60 0.58
C VAL A 55 -2.92 -27.31 -0.06
N TRP A 56 -4.19 -26.95 0.20
CA TRP A 56 -4.76 -25.70 -0.30
C TRP A 56 -4.01 -24.49 0.25
N GLN A 57 -3.71 -24.49 1.56
CA GLN A 57 -2.94 -23.40 2.18
C GLN A 57 -1.51 -23.30 1.61
N GLN A 58 -0.82 -24.43 1.40
CA GLN A 58 0.49 -24.41 0.77
C GLN A 58 0.43 -23.77 -0.63
N GLY A 59 -0.56 -24.15 -1.44
CA GLY A 59 -0.75 -23.56 -2.77
C GLY A 59 -1.04 -22.05 -2.70
N CYS A 60 -1.80 -21.61 -1.71
CA CYS A 60 -2.02 -20.18 -1.42
C CYS A 60 -0.71 -19.45 -1.11
N ASP A 61 0.14 -20.00 -0.23
CA ASP A 61 1.43 -19.43 0.13
C ASP A 61 2.37 -19.36 -1.09
N GLU A 62 2.33 -20.37 -1.97
CA GLU A 62 3.08 -20.39 -3.24
C GLU A 62 2.63 -19.29 -4.20
N ILE A 63 1.31 -19.06 -4.32
CA ILE A 63 0.77 -17.97 -5.12
C ILE A 63 1.20 -16.60 -4.56
N GLU A 64 1.11 -16.38 -3.25
CA GLU A 64 1.50 -15.11 -2.62
C GLU A 64 2.98 -14.80 -2.79
N LYS A 65 3.83 -15.82 -2.60
CA LYS A 65 5.26 -15.72 -2.86
C LYS A 65 5.53 -15.38 -4.32
N GLY A 66 4.93 -16.11 -5.26
CA GLY A 66 5.10 -15.85 -6.68
C GLY A 66 4.56 -14.50 -7.13
N ALA A 67 3.45 -14.02 -6.58
CA ALA A 67 2.92 -12.69 -6.83
C ALA A 67 3.90 -11.59 -6.38
N SER A 68 4.56 -11.81 -5.24
CA SER A 68 5.59 -10.91 -4.70
C SER A 68 6.85 -10.91 -5.57
N GLU A 69 7.31 -12.08 -6.01
CA GLU A 69 8.41 -12.23 -6.96
C GLU A 69 8.09 -11.53 -8.29
N LEU A 70 6.91 -11.77 -8.86
CA LEU A 70 6.46 -11.12 -10.10
C LEU A 70 6.45 -9.59 -9.98
N LYS A 71 5.96 -9.06 -8.85
CA LYS A 71 5.97 -7.62 -8.55
C LYS A 71 7.39 -7.08 -8.40
N SER A 72 8.28 -7.82 -7.75
CA SER A 72 9.70 -7.48 -7.60
C SER A 72 10.40 -7.42 -8.95
N ASP A 73 10.30 -8.47 -9.76
CA ASP A 73 10.92 -8.58 -11.08
C ASP A 73 10.43 -7.48 -12.03
N ARG A 74 9.12 -7.18 -11.99
CA ARG A 74 8.56 -6.04 -12.72
C ARG A 74 9.19 -4.72 -12.29
N ARG A 75 9.29 -4.48 -10.97
CA ARG A 75 9.95 -3.29 -10.44
C ARG A 75 11.42 -3.25 -10.83
N GLU A 76 12.12 -4.37 -10.84
CA GLU A 76 13.50 -4.41 -11.28
C GLU A 76 13.64 -4.02 -12.75
N ILE A 77 12.77 -4.51 -13.63
CA ILE A 77 12.71 -4.11 -15.05
C ILE A 77 12.50 -2.60 -15.19
N GLN A 78 11.63 -2.02 -14.35
CA GLN A 78 11.37 -0.57 -14.31
C GLN A 78 12.52 0.25 -13.69
N LYS A 79 13.21 -0.31 -12.70
CA LYS A 79 14.38 0.30 -12.04
C LYS A 79 15.63 0.27 -12.88
N ILE A 80 15.68 -0.57 -13.92
CA ILE A 80 16.86 -0.67 -14.77
C ILE A 80 17.20 0.75 -15.22
N SER A 81 18.28 1.29 -14.67
CA SER A 81 19.00 2.48 -15.10
C SER A 81 19.72 2.13 -16.42
N GLY A 82 18.94 1.63 -17.37
CA GLY A 82 19.37 1.02 -18.62
C GLY A 82 20.18 -0.26 -18.47
N PRO A 83 20.07 -1.20 -19.42
CA PRO A 83 21.26 -1.90 -19.86
C PRO A 83 22.31 -0.84 -20.26
N GLY A 84 23.60 -1.18 -20.39
CA GLY A 84 24.62 -0.26 -20.93
C GLY A 84 24.20 0.46 -22.23
N PHE A 85 23.17 -0.04 -22.92
CA PHE A 85 22.29 0.66 -23.85
C PHE A 85 21.82 2.08 -23.46
N LEU A 86 21.03 2.31 -22.40
CA LEU A 86 20.46 3.66 -22.16
C LEU A 86 21.58 4.65 -21.90
N HIS A 87 22.61 4.22 -21.18
CA HIS A 87 23.79 5.06 -20.97
C HIS A 87 24.55 5.37 -22.28
N ARG A 88 24.61 4.42 -23.23
CA ARG A 88 25.18 4.65 -24.57
C ARG A 88 24.31 5.55 -25.44
N LEU A 89 22.99 5.38 -25.43
CA LEU A 89 22.07 6.24 -26.18
C LEU A 89 21.92 7.63 -25.58
N GLU A 90 21.97 7.77 -24.26
CA GLU A 90 21.95 9.07 -23.58
C GLU A 90 23.18 9.91 -23.96
N LYS A 91 24.35 9.27 -24.14
CA LYS A 91 25.55 9.93 -24.70
C LYS A 91 25.37 10.36 -26.15
N LEU A 92 24.44 9.73 -26.87
CA LEU A 92 24.09 10.01 -28.26
C LEU A 92 22.75 10.76 -28.40
N LYS A 93 22.19 11.32 -27.31
CA LYS A 93 20.87 11.97 -27.32
C LYS A 93 20.76 13.19 -28.24
N ALA A 94 21.90 13.70 -28.72
CA ALA A 94 21.94 14.74 -29.74
C ALA A 94 21.43 14.25 -31.12
N TYR A 95 21.41 12.93 -31.35
CA TYR A 95 20.93 12.32 -32.58
C TYR A 95 19.45 11.93 -32.45
N PRO A 96 18.56 12.34 -33.39
CA PRO A 96 17.14 12.01 -33.33
C PRO A 96 16.85 10.51 -33.23
N ALA A 97 17.63 9.67 -33.93
CA ALA A 97 17.48 8.22 -33.89
C ALA A 97 17.69 7.64 -32.48
N ALA A 98 18.63 8.18 -31.71
CA ALA A 98 18.85 7.76 -30.33
C ALA A 98 17.67 8.16 -29.41
N GLN A 99 17.07 9.34 -29.65
CA GLN A 99 15.87 9.76 -28.92
C GLN A 99 14.68 8.84 -29.21
N SER A 100 14.45 8.50 -30.48
CA SER A 100 13.40 7.55 -30.87
C SER A 100 13.62 6.17 -30.26
N ALA A 101 14.85 5.65 -30.25
CA ALA A 101 15.15 4.36 -29.64
C ALA A 101 14.95 4.36 -28.12
N ILE A 102 15.29 5.45 -27.42
CA ILE A 102 14.98 5.62 -25.98
C ILE A 102 13.47 5.66 -25.76
N TRP A 103 12.73 6.40 -26.58
CA TRP A 103 11.29 6.51 -26.50
C TRP A 103 10.60 5.15 -26.69
N ASN A 104 10.93 4.44 -27.78
CA ASN A 104 10.38 3.11 -28.08
C ASN A 104 10.64 2.10 -26.95
N TYR A 105 11.82 2.17 -26.33
CA TYR A 105 12.15 1.32 -25.20
C TYR A 105 11.27 1.64 -23.98
N LYS A 106 11.08 2.93 -23.65
CA LYS A 106 10.22 3.36 -22.54
C LYS A 106 8.77 2.96 -22.75
N GLU A 107 8.23 3.18 -23.95
CA GLU A 107 6.87 2.81 -24.32
C GLU A 107 6.63 1.30 -24.12
N LYS A 108 7.55 0.45 -24.59
CA LYS A 108 7.47 -1.01 -24.37
C LYS A 108 7.62 -1.40 -22.90
N LEU A 109 8.30 -0.60 -22.09
CA LEU A 109 8.50 -0.86 -20.67
C LEU A 109 7.24 -0.53 -19.84
N GLU A 110 6.44 0.42 -20.32
CA GLU A 110 5.14 0.79 -19.75
C GLU A 110 4.05 -0.25 -20.08
N THR A 111 4.16 -0.94 -21.21
CA THR A 111 3.21 -2.00 -21.57
C THR A 111 3.42 -3.26 -20.73
N LEU A 112 2.35 -3.68 -20.05
CA LEU A 112 2.30 -4.96 -19.35
C LEU A 112 2.04 -6.12 -20.33
N PRO A 113 2.75 -7.25 -20.17
CA PRO A 113 2.39 -8.47 -20.89
C PRO A 113 0.95 -8.93 -20.56
N SER A 114 0.26 -9.54 -21.53
CA SER A 114 -1.15 -9.92 -21.38
C SER A 114 -1.37 -10.92 -20.25
N GLU A 115 -0.51 -11.93 -20.12
CA GLU A 115 -0.63 -12.94 -19.06
C GLU A 115 -0.42 -12.33 -17.67
N VAL A 116 0.46 -11.33 -17.54
CA VAL A 116 0.66 -10.62 -16.28
C VAL A 116 -0.61 -9.87 -15.89
N MET A 117 -1.26 -9.19 -16.83
CA MET A 117 -2.55 -8.50 -16.58
C MET A 117 -3.66 -9.50 -16.21
N MET A 118 -3.75 -10.62 -16.93
CA MET A 118 -4.75 -11.65 -16.68
C MET A 118 -4.55 -12.29 -15.31
N PHE A 119 -3.31 -12.66 -14.97
CA PHE A 119 -2.95 -13.17 -13.64
C PHE A 119 -3.39 -12.19 -12.55
N TYR A 120 -3.02 -10.92 -12.61
CA TYR A 120 -3.41 -9.96 -11.56
C TYR A 120 -4.92 -9.83 -11.41
N ARG A 121 -5.68 -9.88 -12.51
CA ARG A 121 -7.14 -9.85 -12.48
C ARG A 121 -7.72 -11.08 -11.78
N GLU A 122 -7.26 -12.27 -12.15
CA GLU A 122 -7.76 -13.54 -11.59
C GLU A 122 -7.29 -13.71 -10.14
N TYR A 123 -6.04 -13.37 -9.84
CA TYR A 123 -5.48 -13.36 -8.50
C TYR A 123 -6.24 -12.40 -7.57
N LYS A 124 -6.61 -11.21 -8.05
CA LYS A 124 -7.45 -10.28 -7.29
C LYS A 124 -8.81 -10.89 -6.96
N ALA A 125 -9.45 -11.55 -7.92
CA ALA A 125 -10.72 -12.25 -7.69
C ALA A 125 -10.57 -13.44 -6.71
N PHE A 126 -9.46 -14.17 -6.81
CA PHE A 126 -9.12 -15.28 -5.93
C PHE A 126 -8.88 -14.80 -4.49
N LYS A 127 -8.04 -13.77 -4.29
CA LYS A 127 -7.85 -13.10 -3.00
C LYS A 127 -9.17 -12.62 -2.42
N ALA A 128 -9.95 -11.90 -3.23
CA ALA A 128 -11.27 -11.40 -2.85
C ALA A 128 -12.26 -12.49 -2.44
N ARG A 129 -12.09 -13.73 -2.90
CA ARG A 129 -12.96 -14.85 -2.52
C ARG A 129 -12.47 -15.55 -1.25
N PHE A 130 -11.17 -15.75 -1.12
CA PHE A 130 -10.63 -16.68 -0.12
C PHE A 130 -9.84 -16.04 1.02
N PHE A 131 -9.35 -14.82 0.82
CA PHE A 131 -8.50 -14.13 1.77
C PHE A 131 -9.21 -12.89 2.28
N GLU A 132 -8.85 -12.50 3.49
CA GLU A 132 -9.22 -11.21 4.03
C GLU A 132 -8.32 -10.14 3.43
N ASP A 133 -8.92 -9.07 2.94
CA ASP A 133 -8.17 -7.87 2.61
C ASP A 133 -8.03 -7.04 3.89
N ARG A 134 -6.86 -7.09 4.53
CA ARG A 134 -6.62 -6.44 5.81
C ARG A 134 -6.11 -5.04 5.59
N VAL A 135 -6.81 -4.05 6.12
CA VAL A 135 -6.49 -2.64 5.89
C VAL A 135 -6.43 -1.87 7.20
N VAL A 136 -5.45 -0.99 7.32
CA VAL A 136 -5.41 0.06 8.34
C VAL A 136 -5.69 1.40 7.66
N PHE A 137 -6.86 1.97 7.95
CA PHE A 137 -7.18 3.34 7.58
C PHE A 137 -6.53 4.28 8.59
N LEU A 138 -5.62 5.12 8.14
CA LEU A 138 -4.72 5.89 8.99
C LEU A 138 -4.96 7.39 8.87
N ASP A 139 -5.35 8.06 9.96
CA ASP A 139 -5.22 9.51 10.06
C ASP A 139 -3.78 9.92 10.43
N ILE A 140 -3.45 11.20 10.22
CA ILE A 140 -2.19 11.82 10.58
C ILE A 140 -2.36 12.65 11.84
N ASP A 141 -3.26 13.63 11.82
CA ASP A 141 -3.49 14.52 12.96
C ASP A 141 -4.02 13.71 14.14
N GLY A 142 -3.47 13.93 15.35
CA GLY A 142 -3.87 13.19 16.56
C GLY A 142 -3.46 11.71 16.60
N VAL A 143 -2.91 11.17 15.51
CA VAL A 143 -2.42 9.78 15.39
C VAL A 143 -0.90 9.75 15.27
N LEU A 144 -0.35 10.32 14.19
CA LEU A 144 1.08 10.42 13.92
C LEU A 144 1.64 11.81 14.24
N LEU A 145 0.79 12.84 14.20
CA LEU A 145 1.12 14.21 14.56
C LEU A 145 0.33 14.59 15.82
N THR A 146 0.93 14.32 16.97
CA THR A 146 0.28 14.58 18.28
C THR A 146 0.47 16.02 18.72
N PHE A 147 -0.29 16.47 19.72
CA PHE A 147 -0.02 17.73 20.41
C PHE A 147 1.42 17.79 20.98
N GLY A 148 1.94 16.65 21.45
CA GLY A 148 3.32 16.52 21.93
C GLY A 148 4.36 16.81 20.85
N ASN A 149 4.10 16.40 19.60
CA ASN A 149 5.01 16.59 18.47
C ASN A 149 5.23 18.06 18.13
N TRP A 150 4.26 18.93 18.43
CA TRP A 150 4.42 20.37 18.23
C TRP A 150 5.44 21.01 19.17
N PHE A 151 5.83 20.33 20.25
CA PHE A 151 6.89 20.80 21.16
C PHE A 151 8.29 20.29 20.79
N ILE A 152 8.42 19.44 19.77
CA ILE A 152 9.74 19.06 19.24
C ILE A 152 10.35 20.32 18.60
N PRO A 153 11.63 20.67 18.88
CA PRO A 153 12.22 21.94 18.44
C PRO A 153 11.98 22.27 16.96
N HIS A 154 12.20 21.27 16.08
CA HIS A 154 11.97 21.40 14.64
C HIS A 154 10.52 21.79 14.30
N ASN A 155 9.52 21.07 14.83
CA ASN A 155 8.11 21.37 14.57
C ASN A 155 7.65 22.67 15.22
N PHE A 156 8.21 23.00 16.40
CA PHE A 156 7.88 24.21 17.13
C PHE A 156 8.25 25.48 16.36
N GLU A 157 9.40 25.48 15.67
CA GLU A 157 9.84 26.58 14.80
C GLU A 157 8.85 26.84 13.66
N LEU A 158 8.15 25.80 13.19
CA LEU A 158 7.17 25.86 12.11
C LEU A 158 5.77 26.34 12.56
N VAL A 159 5.50 26.46 13.86
CA VAL A 159 4.17 26.83 14.38
C VAL A 159 3.69 28.20 13.87
N SER A 160 4.63 29.12 13.65
CA SER A 160 4.36 30.46 13.14
C SER A 160 4.24 30.55 11.61
N THR A 161 4.61 29.48 10.90
CA THR A 161 4.56 29.40 9.45
C THR A 161 3.13 29.06 8.99
N PRO A 162 2.64 29.60 7.84
CA PRO A 162 1.37 29.20 7.24
C PRO A 162 1.27 27.68 7.07
N VAL A 163 0.05 27.14 7.05
CA VAL A 163 -0.17 25.68 7.04
C VAL A 163 0.39 25.08 5.76
N GLU A 164 0.07 25.70 4.63
CA GLU A 164 0.54 25.35 3.28
C GLU A 164 2.07 25.32 3.17
N ASP A 165 2.78 26.16 3.91
CA ASP A 165 4.23 26.29 3.81
C ASP A 165 4.98 25.35 4.77
N ARG A 166 4.29 24.75 5.76
CA ARG A 166 4.93 23.92 6.79
C ARG A 166 4.60 22.44 6.70
N MET A 167 3.50 22.05 6.06
CA MET A 167 3.01 20.65 6.10
C MET A 167 4.07 19.63 5.65
N ASP A 168 4.84 19.93 4.61
CA ASP A 168 5.91 19.09 4.10
C ASP A 168 7.20 19.12 4.93
N GLN A 169 7.30 20.06 5.86
CA GLN A 169 8.44 20.20 6.77
C GLN A 169 8.21 19.52 8.12
N LEU A 170 6.95 19.23 8.50
CA LEU A 170 6.60 18.64 9.78
C LEU A 170 7.21 17.24 9.96
N GLN A 171 7.72 16.97 11.16
CA GLN A 171 8.17 15.65 11.60
C GLN A 171 7.04 14.93 12.32
N LEU A 172 6.69 13.75 11.81
CA LEU A 172 5.73 12.83 12.43
C LEU A 172 6.38 12.06 13.58
N ASP A 173 5.58 11.47 14.46
CA ASP A 173 6.09 10.69 15.60
C ASP A 173 6.74 9.39 15.12
N PRO A 174 8.08 9.25 15.19
CA PRO A 174 8.76 8.05 14.71
C PRO A 174 8.35 6.80 15.50
N ARG A 175 7.92 6.95 16.77
CA ARG A 175 7.46 5.82 17.57
C ARG A 175 6.14 5.26 17.04
N SER A 176 5.16 6.15 16.80
CA SER A 176 3.87 5.77 16.21
C SER A 176 4.07 5.10 14.84
N ILE A 177 4.93 5.67 13.99
CA ILE A 177 5.28 5.09 12.68
C ILE A 177 5.86 3.69 12.83
N ALA A 178 6.85 3.49 13.72
CA ALA A 178 7.47 2.18 13.91
C ALA A 178 6.46 1.11 14.37
N LEU A 179 5.51 1.48 15.24
CA LEU A 179 4.45 0.57 15.68
C LEU A 179 3.46 0.24 14.57
N ILE A 180 3.06 1.22 13.75
CA ILE A 180 2.18 1.01 12.59
C ILE A 180 2.84 0.11 11.55
N VAL A 181 4.11 0.36 11.22
CA VAL A 181 4.89 -0.48 10.28
C VAL A 181 4.92 -1.92 10.77
N LYS A 182 5.23 -2.12 12.07
CA LYS A 182 5.28 -3.44 12.68
C LYS A 182 3.91 -4.12 12.74
N LEU A 183 2.83 -3.36 12.97
CA LEU A 183 1.46 -3.88 12.95
C LEU A 183 1.14 -4.42 11.55
N CYS A 184 1.43 -3.64 10.51
CA CYS A 184 1.18 -4.02 9.13
C CYS A 184 1.95 -5.30 8.75
N ASP A 185 3.23 -5.40 9.14
CA ASP A 185 4.03 -6.61 8.91
C ASP A 185 3.44 -7.85 9.57
N LEU A 186 2.98 -7.74 10.82
CA LEU A 186 2.45 -8.89 11.56
C LEU A 186 1.04 -9.28 11.10
N ALA A 187 0.22 -8.29 10.74
CA ALA A 187 -1.15 -8.49 10.33
C ALA A 187 -1.31 -8.85 8.85
N ASP A 188 -0.24 -8.72 8.06
CA ASP A 188 -0.28 -8.64 6.59
C ASP A 188 -1.33 -7.61 6.12
N ALA A 189 -1.28 -6.43 6.72
CA ALA A 189 -2.25 -5.36 6.48
C ALA A 189 -1.65 -4.26 5.59
N SER A 190 -2.47 -3.73 4.69
CA SER A 190 -2.13 -2.58 3.87
C SER A 190 -2.57 -1.26 4.51
N LEU A 191 -1.83 -0.19 4.25
CA LEU A 191 -2.17 1.18 4.66
C LEU A 191 -3.05 1.86 3.62
N VAL A 192 -4.07 2.56 4.11
CA VAL A 192 -4.85 3.53 3.34
C VAL A 192 -4.90 4.84 4.11
N LEU A 193 -4.47 5.93 3.48
CA LEU A 193 -4.49 7.24 4.07
C LEU A 193 -5.93 7.74 4.19
N ALA A 194 -6.37 7.95 5.43
CA ALA A 194 -7.68 8.47 5.78
C ALA A 194 -7.60 9.88 6.39
N SER A 195 -6.54 10.65 6.10
CA SER A 195 -6.33 11.96 6.72
C SER A 195 -6.97 13.12 5.96
N GLY A 196 -7.27 14.21 6.69
CA GLY A 196 -7.61 15.52 6.12
C GLY A 196 -6.47 16.13 5.28
N TRP A 197 -5.23 15.70 5.51
CA TRP A 197 -4.06 16.13 4.73
C TRP A 197 -4.25 15.91 3.22
N ARG A 198 -5.01 14.89 2.80
CA ARG A 198 -5.33 14.67 1.37
C ARG A 198 -6.00 15.87 0.69
N LYS A 199 -6.71 16.70 1.47
CA LYS A 199 -7.44 17.88 1.00
C LYS A 199 -6.63 19.16 1.11
N THR A 200 -5.75 19.25 2.11
CA THR A 200 -5.02 20.48 2.44
C THR A 200 -3.55 20.45 2.04
N TRP A 201 -3.03 19.29 1.59
CA TRP A 201 -1.65 19.15 1.15
C TRP A 201 -1.34 20.15 0.01
N PRO A 202 -0.25 20.92 0.11
CA PRO A 202 0.06 22.03 -0.80
C PRO A 202 0.56 21.57 -2.18
N HIS A 203 1.07 20.34 -2.28
CA HIS A 203 1.63 19.77 -3.51
C HIS A 203 0.68 18.70 -4.11
N ASP A 204 1.15 17.94 -5.08
CA ASP A 204 0.40 16.78 -5.57
C ASP A 204 0.37 15.62 -4.55
N HIS A 205 -0.53 14.67 -4.77
CA HIS A 205 -0.72 13.53 -3.86
C HIS A 205 0.43 12.53 -3.88
N GLU A 206 1.21 12.44 -4.96
CA GLU A 206 2.41 11.59 -4.98
C GLU A 206 3.50 12.18 -4.07
N ALA A 207 3.67 13.50 -4.07
CA ALA A 207 4.57 14.18 -3.13
C ALA A 207 4.17 13.94 -1.65
N LEU A 208 2.86 13.85 -1.35
CA LEU A 208 2.40 13.45 -0.02
C LEU A 208 2.80 12.01 0.32
N LEU A 209 2.62 11.07 -0.62
CA LEU A 209 3.03 9.69 -0.42
C LEU A 209 4.55 9.57 -0.19
N GLU A 210 5.36 10.24 -1.02
CA GLU A 210 6.82 10.26 -0.85
C GLU A 210 7.19 10.84 0.51
N ARG A 211 6.53 11.92 0.96
CA ARG A 211 6.76 12.47 2.30
C ARG A 211 6.50 11.43 3.38
N LEU A 212 5.38 10.72 3.32
CA LEU A 212 5.04 9.70 4.32
C LEU A 212 6.08 8.55 4.33
N ILE A 213 6.60 8.20 3.15
CA ILE A 213 7.67 7.20 3.01
C ILE A 213 8.99 7.70 3.62
N GLU A 214 9.37 8.95 3.37
CA GLU A 214 10.55 9.57 3.99
C GLU A 214 10.47 9.59 5.52
N GLN A 215 9.25 9.74 6.08
CA GLN A 215 9.01 9.67 7.52
C GLN A 215 9.07 8.24 8.08
N GLY A 216 9.08 7.21 7.23
CA GLY A 216 9.26 5.80 7.61
C GLY A 216 8.08 4.88 7.30
N LEU A 217 6.97 5.38 6.75
CA LEU A 217 5.86 4.54 6.29
C LEU A 217 6.20 3.90 4.93
N ARG A 218 6.92 2.77 4.98
CA ARG A 218 7.51 2.10 3.81
C ARG A 218 6.54 1.94 2.63
N ARG A 219 7.06 2.12 1.41
CA ARG A 219 6.28 2.12 0.15
C ARG A 219 5.48 0.84 -0.07
N GLU A 220 6.02 -0.31 0.32
CA GLU A 220 5.38 -1.61 0.15
C GLU A 220 4.14 -1.84 1.03
N LEU A 221 3.96 -1.05 2.09
CA LEU A 221 2.81 -1.17 2.98
C LEU A 221 1.55 -0.52 2.41
N TRP A 222 1.67 0.38 1.43
CA TRP A 222 0.53 1.11 0.89
C TRP A 222 -0.31 0.25 -0.05
N HIS A 223 -1.64 0.30 0.16
CA HIS A 223 -2.62 -0.36 -0.71
C HIS A 223 -2.55 0.20 -2.14
N GLU A 224 -3.01 -0.53 -3.16
CA GLU A 224 -3.02 -0.02 -4.55
C GLU A 224 -3.84 1.29 -4.70
N SER A 225 -4.97 1.35 -4.00
CA SER A 225 -5.76 2.56 -3.76
C SER A 225 -5.37 3.16 -2.41
N TRP A 226 -4.13 3.67 -2.32
CA TRP A 226 -3.43 4.01 -1.07
C TRP A 226 -4.04 5.14 -0.24
N MET A 227 -5.02 5.88 -0.77
CA MET A 227 -5.72 6.94 -0.05
C MET A 227 -7.21 6.92 -0.33
N LEU A 228 -7.99 7.47 0.61
CA LEU A 228 -9.40 7.75 0.37
C LEU A 228 -9.56 8.77 -0.78
N PRO A 229 -10.66 8.68 -1.56
CA PRO A 229 -10.93 9.67 -2.60
C PRO A 229 -11.26 11.04 -1.97
N VAL A 230 -10.93 12.12 -2.65
CA VAL A 230 -11.36 13.48 -2.27
C VAL A 230 -12.61 13.82 -3.10
N LEU A 231 -13.78 13.69 -2.48
CA LEU A 231 -15.06 13.82 -3.19
C LEU A 231 -15.78 15.13 -2.79
N PRO A 232 -16.18 15.97 -3.76
CA PRO A 232 -16.86 17.23 -3.46
C PRO A 232 -18.12 17.03 -2.62
N GLY A 233 -18.26 17.81 -1.55
CA GLY A 233 -19.42 17.77 -0.66
C GLY A 233 -19.49 16.58 0.29
N LEU A 234 -18.49 15.68 0.29
CA LEU A 234 -18.42 14.54 1.21
C LEU A 234 -17.39 14.76 2.32
N ASN A 235 -17.71 14.26 3.51
CA ASN A 235 -16.78 14.20 4.63
C ASN A 235 -15.91 12.92 4.59
N LYS A 236 -14.89 12.86 5.46
CA LYS A 236 -13.94 11.72 5.57
C LYS A 236 -14.65 10.38 5.67
N TRP A 237 -15.70 10.30 6.50
CA TRP A 237 -16.45 9.07 6.76
C TRP A 237 -17.29 8.61 5.55
N GLN A 238 -17.82 9.55 4.78
CA GLN A 238 -18.52 9.26 3.52
C GLN A 238 -17.56 8.84 2.41
N GLU A 239 -16.38 9.46 2.34
CA GLU A 239 -15.30 9.05 1.42
C GLU A 239 -14.79 7.64 1.74
N LEU A 240 -14.67 7.31 3.03
CA LEU A 240 -14.36 5.97 3.53
C LEU A 240 -15.40 4.95 3.05
N ALA A 241 -16.70 5.21 3.25
CA ALA A 241 -17.77 4.34 2.76
C ALA A 241 -17.68 4.11 1.25
N LYS A 242 -17.45 5.19 0.47
CA LYS A 242 -17.25 5.11 -0.98
C LYS A 242 -16.05 4.27 -1.39
N TRP A 243 -14.93 4.41 -0.68
CA TRP A 243 -13.75 3.59 -0.95
C TRP A 243 -14.04 2.10 -0.75
N THR A 244 -14.84 1.74 0.26
CA THR A 244 -15.15 0.34 0.55
C THR A 244 -16.13 -0.30 -0.43
N GLU A 245 -16.90 0.45 -1.23
CA GLU A 245 -17.93 -0.11 -2.14
C GLU A 245 -17.42 -1.21 -3.09
N GLY A 246 -16.13 -1.15 -3.47
CA GLY A 246 -15.48 -2.16 -4.31
C GLY A 246 -14.91 -3.37 -3.57
N ALA A 247 -14.97 -3.41 -2.24
CA ALA A 247 -14.35 -4.43 -1.42
C ALA A 247 -15.32 -5.58 -1.08
N SER A 248 -14.84 -6.81 -1.16
CA SER A 248 -15.67 -8.02 -0.98
C SER A 248 -15.31 -8.82 0.29
N ASN A 249 -14.07 -8.71 0.79
CA ASN A 249 -13.56 -9.44 1.96
C ASN A 249 -12.75 -8.54 2.92
N LEU A 250 -13.10 -7.26 3.02
CA LEU A 250 -12.35 -6.28 3.82
C LEU A 250 -12.45 -6.55 5.33
N VAL A 251 -11.31 -6.58 6.01
CA VAL A 251 -11.17 -6.50 7.46
C VAL A 251 -10.37 -5.24 7.77
N ALA A 252 -11.02 -4.22 8.33
CA ALA A 252 -10.42 -2.91 8.45
C ALA A 252 -10.34 -2.39 9.88
N LEU A 253 -9.19 -1.84 10.23
CA LEU A 253 -8.99 -1.06 11.45
C LEU A 253 -8.88 0.42 11.07
N ILE A 254 -9.75 1.25 11.62
CA ILE A 254 -9.67 2.71 11.47
C ILE A 254 -8.89 3.25 12.67
N VAL A 255 -7.79 3.95 12.43
CA VAL A 255 -6.97 4.58 13.47
C VAL A 255 -7.09 6.09 13.31
N ASP A 256 -7.75 6.71 14.27
CA ASP A 256 -8.22 8.10 14.19
C ASP A 256 -8.36 8.68 15.61
N ASP A 257 -8.16 9.97 15.81
CA ASP A 257 -8.45 10.60 17.09
C ASP A 257 -9.94 10.98 17.23
N GLU A 258 -10.65 11.06 16.11
CA GLU A 258 -12.07 11.36 16.05
C GLU A 258 -12.94 10.10 15.86
N VAL A 259 -14.14 10.12 16.43
CA VAL A 259 -15.17 9.09 16.20
C VAL A 259 -16.37 9.77 15.55
N PRO A 260 -16.90 9.25 14.42
CA PRO A 260 -18.06 9.84 13.79
C PRO A 260 -19.28 9.77 14.70
N ALA A 261 -20.05 10.87 14.77
CA ALA A 261 -21.33 10.88 15.49
C ALA A 261 -22.39 9.98 14.81
N ASP A 262 -22.36 9.89 13.47
CA ASP A 262 -23.25 9.06 12.67
C ASP A 262 -22.45 8.34 11.56
N PRO A 263 -21.82 7.18 11.87
CA PRO A 263 -21.00 6.44 10.91
C PRO A 263 -21.84 5.81 9.79
N GLN A 264 -21.43 6.02 8.54
CA GLN A 264 -22.01 5.31 7.41
C GLN A 264 -21.55 3.84 7.40
N PRO A 265 -22.43 2.86 7.16
CA PRO A 265 -22.01 1.47 7.05
C PRO A 265 -20.98 1.25 5.93
N LEU A 266 -19.97 0.43 6.22
CA LEU A 266 -18.91 0.09 5.26
C LEU A 266 -19.13 -1.29 4.63
N TYR A 267 -18.69 -1.46 3.39
CA TYR A 267 -18.70 -2.76 2.71
C TYR A 267 -17.50 -3.59 3.14
N ALA A 268 -17.66 -4.30 4.27
CA ALA A 268 -16.59 -5.04 4.92
C ALA A 268 -17.14 -6.20 5.75
N LYS A 269 -16.29 -7.21 6.00
CA LYS A 269 -16.56 -8.33 6.91
C LYS A 269 -16.52 -7.88 8.37
N LYS A 270 -15.47 -7.14 8.73
CA LYS A 270 -15.22 -6.66 10.10
C LYS A 270 -14.58 -5.29 10.03
N VAL A 271 -15.12 -4.32 10.77
CA VAL A 271 -14.52 -3.00 10.92
C VAL A 271 -14.60 -2.56 12.35
N GLU A 272 -13.50 -2.07 12.87
CA GLU A 272 -13.45 -1.41 14.16
C GLU A 272 -12.69 -0.10 14.06
N ILE A 273 -13.08 0.87 14.89
CA ILE A 273 -12.34 2.13 15.08
C ILE A 273 -11.56 2.07 16.39
N LEU A 274 -10.29 2.37 16.29
CA LEU A 274 -9.34 2.48 17.38
C LEU A 274 -9.06 3.97 17.61
N GLN A 275 -9.77 4.55 18.57
CA GLN A 275 -9.60 5.96 18.89
C GLN A 275 -8.24 6.21 19.56
N THR A 276 -7.44 7.12 19.01
CA THR A 276 -6.19 7.60 19.64
C THR A 276 -6.45 8.83 20.49
N SER A 277 -5.53 9.12 21.42
CA SER A 277 -5.53 10.42 22.10
C SER A 277 -4.72 11.40 21.29
N THR A 278 -5.26 12.58 21.00
CA THR A 278 -4.50 13.67 20.35
C THR A 278 -3.21 14.05 21.08
N ARG A 279 -3.10 13.74 22.38
CA ARG A 279 -1.90 13.98 23.19
C ARG A 279 -0.86 12.87 23.06
N GLU A 280 -1.28 11.61 22.99
CA GLU A 280 -0.38 10.45 23.04
C GLU A 280 -0.13 9.81 21.67
N GLY A 281 -1.00 10.08 20.68
CA GLY A 281 -0.94 9.46 19.36
C GLY A 281 -1.23 7.97 19.38
N PHE A 282 -0.73 7.26 18.36
CA PHE A 282 -0.76 5.81 18.29
C PHE A 282 0.34 5.20 19.18
N GLY A 283 -0.02 4.94 20.43
CA GLY A 283 0.88 4.41 21.44
C GLY A 283 0.94 2.88 21.51
N PHE A 284 1.71 2.38 22.50
CA PHE A 284 1.86 0.95 22.76
C PHE A 284 0.52 0.25 23.08
N TYR A 285 -0.39 0.93 23.78
CA TYR A 285 -1.70 0.36 24.10
C TYR A 285 -2.57 0.19 22.86
N ASN A 286 -2.61 1.20 22.00
CA ASN A 286 -3.28 1.14 20.70
C ASN A 286 -2.71 0.00 19.83
N TYR A 287 -1.39 -0.16 19.83
CA TYR A 287 -0.72 -1.26 19.16
C TYR A 287 -1.17 -2.65 19.66
N VAL A 288 -1.27 -2.85 20.97
CA VAL A 288 -1.76 -4.12 21.55
C VAL A 288 -3.21 -4.40 21.18
N ASP A 289 -4.09 -3.39 21.25
CA ASP A 289 -5.49 -3.52 20.85
C ASP A 289 -5.62 -3.83 19.35
N ALA A 290 -4.76 -3.23 18.51
CA ALA A 290 -4.71 -3.52 17.08
C ALA A 290 -4.22 -4.95 16.76
N LEU A 291 -3.19 -5.45 17.47
CA LEU A 291 -2.76 -6.86 17.33
C LEU A 291 -3.91 -7.82 17.67
N LYS A 292 -4.67 -7.53 18.73
CA LYS A 292 -5.84 -8.31 19.11
C LYS A 292 -6.94 -8.25 18.04
N PHE A 293 -7.19 -7.08 17.45
CA PHE A 293 -8.18 -6.92 16.38
C PHE A 293 -7.89 -7.82 15.18
N PHE A 294 -6.63 -7.87 14.73
CA PHE A 294 -6.18 -8.70 13.61
C PHE A 294 -5.88 -10.16 14.00
N GLU A 295 -6.02 -10.51 15.27
CA GLU A 295 -5.76 -11.86 15.81
C GLU A 295 -4.32 -12.34 15.57
N VAL A 296 -3.36 -11.41 15.67
CA VAL A 296 -1.93 -11.68 15.47
C VAL A 296 -1.12 -11.44 16.74
N ALA A 297 0.02 -12.12 16.85
CA ALA A 297 0.88 -12.08 18.03
C ALA A 297 2.27 -11.51 17.71
N ASP A 298 2.73 -10.58 18.53
CA ASP A 298 4.10 -10.10 18.52
C ASP A 298 4.93 -10.79 19.61
N LYS A 299 5.78 -11.73 19.22
CA LYS A 299 6.62 -12.50 20.16
C LYS A 299 7.58 -11.63 20.99
N ALA A 300 7.91 -10.43 20.50
CA ALA A 300 8.80 -9.50 21.19
C ALA A 300 8.06 -8.68 22.26
N VAL A 301 6.73 -8.65 22.25
CA VAL A 301 5.93 -7.85 23.18
C VAL A 301 5.30 -8.75 24.24
N LYS A 302 5.69 -8.52 25.49
CA LYS A 302 4.98 -9.05 26.65
C LYS A 302 3.95 -8.03 27.08
N VAL A 303 2.67 -8.33 26.89
CA VAL A 303 1.57 -7.48 27.37
C VAL A 303 1.44 -7.69 28.89
N PRO A 304 1.66 -6.67 29.73
CA PRO A 304 1.42 -6.79 31.17
C PRO A 304 -0.04 -7.23 31.44
N PRO A 305 -0.28 -8.17 32.36
CA PRO A 305 -1.63 -8.63 32.72
C PRO A 305 -2.55 -7.52 33.26
N SER A 306 -1.96 -6.41 33.71
CA SER A 306 -2.64 -5.30 34.38
C SER A 306 -3.09 -4.18 33.46
N ILE A 307 -2.93 -4.31 32.13
CA ILE A 307 -3.39 -3.30 31.19
C ILE A 307 -4.90 -3.44 31.01
N PRO A 308 -5.70 -2.43 31.41
CA PRO A 308 -7.12 -2.44 31.07
C PRO A 308 -7.25 -2.25 29.55
N PRO A 309 -8.07 -3.05 28.85
CA PRO A 309 -8.37 -2.80 27.45
C PRO A 309 -8.99 -1.40 27.34
N ARG A 310 -8.36 -0.49 26.58
CA ARG A 310 -9.00 0.76 26.17
C ARG A 310 -10.05 0.47 25.10
N GLY A 311 -9.79 -0.57 24.30
CA GLY A 311 -10.76 -1.23 23.46
C GLY A 311 -10.93 -0.54 22.12
N THR A 312 -11.19 -1.36 21.13
CA THR A 312 -11.70 -0.94 19.83
C THR A 312 -13.23 -0.81 19.90
N GLN A 313 -13.79 0.09 19.08
CA GLN A 313 -15.23 0.25 18.97
C GLN A 313 -15.70 -0.33 17.64
N PHE A 314 -16.81 -1.06 17.67
CA PHE A 314 -17.43 -1.59 16.45
C PHE A 314 -17.81 -0.45 15.51
N TYR A 315 -17.49 -0.60 14.22
CA TYR A 315 -17.94 0.31 13.16
C TYR A 315 -18.99 -0.42 12.30
N PRO A 316 -20.12 0.23 11.94
CA PRO A 316 -21.17 -0.43 11.16
C PRO A 316 -20.68 -0.99 9.82
N THR A 317 -21.12 -2.20 9.47
CA THR A 317 -20.82 -2.84 8.18
C THR A 317 -22.09 -3.30 7.45
N MET A 318 -22.00 -3.43 6.13
CA MET A 318 -23.05 -3.93 5.23
C MET A 318 -23.03 -5.46 5.08
N GLY A 319 -22.04 -6.15 5.66
CA GLY A 319 -21.82 -7.60 5.51
C GLY A 319 -22.84 -8.48 6.24
N SER A 320 -23.05 -9.69 5.69
CA SER A 320 -24.09 -10.68 6.03
C SER A 320 -24.05 -11.29 7.45
N GLY A 321 -23.20 -10.78 8.33
CA GLY A 321 -23.20 -11.08 9.76
C GLY A 321 -23.50 -9.78 10.50
N GLY A 322 -24.78 -9.38 10.53
CA GLY A 322 -25.20 -8.26 11.34
C GLY A 322 -24.70 -8.44 12.79
N PRO A 323 -24.44 -7.35 13.53
CA PRO A 323 -24.12 -7.48 14.95
C PRO A 323 -25.24 -8.27 15.61
N SER A 324 -24.90 -9.43 16.18
CA SER A 324 -25.76 -10.03 17.19
C SER A 324 -25.98 -8.96 18.24
N ARG A 325 -27.20 -8.44 18.30
CA ARG A 325 -27.68 -7.44 19.23
C ARG A 325 -27.77 -8.00 20.66
N ARG A 326 -26.82 -8.86 21.07
CA ARG A 326 -26.71 -9.46 22.39
C ARG A 326 -25.28 -9.35 22.91
N SER A 327 -24.99 -8.23 23.58
CA SER A 327 -24.88 -8.24 25.05
C SER A 327 -24.66 -6.83 25.57
N SER A 328 -25.63 -5.95 25.33
CA SER A 328 -25.93 -4.88 26.27
C SER A 328 -26.62 -5.51 27.48
N THR A 329 -25.86 -6.17 28.37
CA THR A 329 -26.26 -6.55 29.75
C THR A 329 -25.16 -7.36 30.42
N SER A 330 -24.30 -6.69 31.19
CA SER A 330 -24.02 -7.07 32.60
C SER A 330 -23.06 -6.07 33.25
N PHE A 331 -23.55 -4.84 33.45
CA PHE A 331 -23.28 -4.15 34.72
C PHE A 331 -24.38 -4.63 35.67
N ARG A 332 -24.07 -5.44 36.69
CA ARG A 332 -24.02 -5.09 38.14
C ARG A 332 -24.18 -6.38 38.97
N PRO A 333 -23.94 -6.39 40.30
CA PRO A 333 -23.73 -5.26 41.23
C PRO A 333 -22.29 -4.78 41.37
#